data_AF-A0A1M6TB19-F1
#
_entry.id   AF-A0A1M6TB19-F1
#
_cell.length_a   1.000
_cell.length_b   1.000
_cell.length_c   1.000
_cell.angle_alpha   90.00
_cell.angle_beta   90.00
_cell.angle_gamma   90.00
#
_symmetry.space_group_name_H-M   'P 1'
#
loop_
_entity.id
_entity.type
_entity.pdbx_description
1 polymer ?
#
loop_
_entity_poly.entity_id
_entity_poly.type
_entity_poly.pdbx_seq_one_letter_code
_entity_poly.pdbx_strand_id
1 'polypeptide(L)' 'MDRDYKGMFSKMGEGLLEKYIQDIMKELEANPKDPNLLYKLGVAYARLGKTSQAREVYKQLKDIDPNLAKDLLDLIYEV' A
#
# COMPACT_ATOMS: atom_id res chain seq x y z
N MET A 1 -11.14 -10.89 10.99
CA MET A 1 -10.80 -10.56 9.58
C MET A 1 -9.49 -9.82 9.65
N ASP A 2 -8.44 -10.61 9.83
CA ASP A 2 -7.14 -10.16 10.29
C ASP A 2 -6.33 -9.74 9.07
N ARG A 3 -6.47 -8.47 8.69
CA ARG A 3 -5.63 -7.84 7.68
C ARG A 3 -4.27 -7.50 8.31
N ASP A 4 -3.54 -8.53 8.71
CA ASP A 4 -2.23 -8.43 9.35
C ASP A 4 -1.11 -8.13 8.34
N TYR A 5 -1.33 -7.12 7.49
CA TYR A 5 -0.35 -6.67 6.49
C TYR A 5 0.92 -6.14 7.16
N LYS A 6 0.81 -5.60 8.39
CA LYS A 6 1.97 -5.18 9.20
C LYS A 6 3.00 -6.30 9.30
N GLY A 7 2.59 -7.56 9.53
CA GLY A 7 3.49 -8.71 9.63
C GLY A 7 4.15 -9.14 8.32
N MET A 8 3.42 -9.08 7.20
CA MET A 8 3.94 -9.46 5.86
C MET A 8 5.09 -8.55 5.43
N PHE A 9 4.95 -7.24 5.64
CA PHE A 9 5.95 -6.26 5.21
C PHE A 9 7.07 -6.04 6.24
N SER A 10 6.85 -6.35 7.52
CA SER A 10 7.85 -6.12 8.57
C SER A 10 9.12 -6.96 8.42
N LYS A 11 9.09 -8.06 7.65
CA LYS A 11 10.25 -8.93 7.38
C LYS A 11 10.82 -8.76 5.97
N MET A 12 10.17 -7.96 5.12
CA MET A 12 10.66 -7.73 3.76
C MET A 12 11.73 -6.65 3.77
N GLY A 13 12.91 -6.97 3.21
CA GLY A 13 13.92 -5.97 2.92
C GLY A 13 13.50 -5.05 1.76
N GLU A 14 14.18 -3.92 1.62
CA GLU A 14 13.86 -2.89 0.62
C GLU A 14 13.75 -3.45 -0.81
N GLY A 15 14.70 -4.29 -1.24
CA GLY A 15 14.66 -4.89 -2.58
C GLY A 15 13.48 -5.84 -2.82
N LEU A 16 12.97 -6.50 -1.77
CA LEU A 16 11.76 -7.33 -1.86
C LEU A 16 10.50 -6.44 -1.97
N LEU A 17 10.45 -5.34 -1.22
CA LEU A 17 9.37 -4.37 -1.30
C LEU A 17 9.30 -3.72 -2.69
N GLU A 18 10.44 -3.39 -3.29
CA GLU A 18 10.47 -2.83 -4.65
C GLU A 18 9.97 -3.84 -5.70
N LYS A 19 10.40 -5.11 -5.60
CA LYS A 19 9.87 -6.17 -6.47
C LYS A 19 8.37 -6.37 -6.27
N TYR A 20 7.91 -6.31 -5.02
CA TYR A 20 6.50 -6.45 -4.68
C TYR A 20 5.65 -5.31 -5.26
N ILE A 21 6.14 -4.07 -5.20
CA ILE A 21 5.51 -2.92 -5.84
C ILE A 21 5.36 -3.15 -7.34
N GLN A 22 6.41 -3.64 -8.01
CA GLN A 22 6.36 -3.94 -9.45
C GLN A 22 5.31 -5.00 -9.79
N ASP A 23 5.15 -6.01 -8.95
CA ASP A 23 4.15 -7.06 -9.13
C ASP A 23 2.73 -6.50 -9.00
N ILE A 24 2.47 -5.71 -7.95
CA ILE A 24 1.18 -5.04 -7.76
C ILE A 24 0.87 -4.09 -8.91
N MET A 25 1.85 -3.32 -9.38
CA MET A 25 1.63 -2.40 -10.50
C MET A 25 1.13 -3.14 -11.73
N LYS A 26 1.65 -4.33 -12.03
CA LYS A 26 1.14 -5.18 -13.13
C LYS A 26 -0.27 -5.68 -12.88
N GLU A 27 -0.60 -6.08 -11.66
CA GLU A 27 -1.96 -6.49 -11.31
C GLU A 27 -2.96 -5.32 -11.45
N LEU A 28 -2.53 -4.11 -11.08
CA LEU A 28 -3.30 -2.87 -11.25
C LEU A 28 -3.48 -2.49 -12.72
N GLU A 29 -2.63 -2.93 -13.66
CA GLU A 29 -2.89 -2.73 -15.10
C GLU A 29 -4.18 -3.43 -15.54
N ALA A 30 -4.47 -4.61 -14.97
CA ALA A 30 -5.72 -5.33 -15.21
C ALA A 30 -6.88 -4.79 -14.38
N ASN A 31 -6.63 -4.43 -13.12
CA ASN A 31 -7.66 -3.94 -12.18
C ASN A 31 -7.22 -2.64 -11.48
N PRO A 32 -7.27 -1.49 -12.16
CA PRO A 32 -6.66 -0.25 -11.66
C PRO A 32 -7.36 0.36 -10.43
N LYS A 33 -8.53 -0.18 -10.06
CA LYS A 33 -9.35 0.32 -8.95
C LYS A 33 -9.56 -0.74 -7.86
N ASP A 34 -8.73 -1.78 -7.82
CA ASP A 34 -8.82 -2.75 -6.74
C ASP A 34 -8.31 -2.12 -5.43
N PRO A 35 -9.18 -1.94 -4.42
CA PRO A 35 -8.81 -1.24 -3.19
C PRO A 35 -7.78 -2.03 -2.37
N ASN A 36 -7.73 -3.35 -2.52
CA ASN A 36 -6.81 -4.20 -1.77
C ASN A 36 -5.38 -4.11 -2.34
N LEU A 37 -5.25 -4.10 -3.68
CA LEU A 37 -3.99 -3.85 -4.37
C LEU A 37 -3.47 -2.44 -4.11
N LEU A 38 -4.34 -1.43 -4.22
CA LEU A 38 -3.98 -0.05 -3.86
C LEU A 38 -3.52 0.03 -2.41
N TYR A 39 -4.25 -0.56 -1.46
CA TYR A 39 -3.82 -0.57 -0.06
C TYR A 39 -2.43 -1.19 0.12
N LYS A 40 -2.19 -2.40 -0.42
CA LYS A 40 -0.89 -3.07 -0.34
C LYS A 40 0.24 -2.23 -0.96
N LEU A 41 -0.01 -1.57 -2.09
CA LEU A 41 0.93 -0.65 -2.74
C LEU A 41 1.31 0.51 -1.81
N GLY A 42 0.30 1.12 -1.18
CA GLY A 42 0.50 2.20 -0.22
C GLY A 42 1.32 1.77 0.99
N VAL A 43 1.03 0.60 1.55
CA VAL A 43 1.78 0.04 2.68
C VAL A 43 3.24 -0.21 2.30
N ALA A 44 3.50 -0.78 1.12
CA ALA A 44 4.85 -1.02 0.64
C ALA A 44 5.62 0.30 0.44
N TYR A 45 4.98 1.34 -0.10
CA TYR A 45 5.60 2.67 -0.20
C TYR A 45 5.88 3.30 1.16
N ALA A 46 4.95 3.20 2.12
CA ALA A 46 5.15 3.72 3.47
C ALA A 46 6.35 3.03 4.15
N ARG A 47 6.47 1.70 4.01
CA ARG A 47 7.60 0.92 4.53
C ARG A 47 8.95 1.25 3.89
N LEU A 48 8.96 1.66 2.63
CA LEU A 48 10.15 2.14 1.93
C LEU A 48 10.49 3.62 2.26
N GLY A 49 9.75 4.28 3.16
CA GLY A 49 9.90 5.72 3.41
C GLY A 49 9.45 6.60 2.23
N LYS A 50 8.80 6.02 1.22
CA LYS A 50 8.27 6.70 0.03
C LYS A 50 6.91 7.34 0.35
N THR A 51 6.87 8.19 1.39
CA THR A 51 5.66 8.81 1.94
C THR A 51 4.86 9.58 0.90
N SER A 52 5.53 10.28 -0.03
CA SER A 52 4.85 11.02 -1.11
C SER A 52 4.00 10.09 -1.99
N GLN A 53 4.55 8.94 -2.40
CA GLN A 53 3.86 7.95 -3.23
C GLN A 53 2.73 7.27 -2.44
N ALA A 54 2.98 6.93 -1.17
CA ALA A 54 1.95 6.37 -0.30
C ALA A 54 0.74 7.33 -0.15
N ARG A 55 0.97 8.65 -0.08
CA ARG A 55 -0.11 9.65 -0.06
C ARG A 55 -0.89 9.74 -1.37
N GLU A 56 -0.24 9.54 -2.51
CA GLU A 56 -0.96 9.47 -3.79
C GLU A 56 -1.89 8.27 -3.86
N VAL A 57 -1.40 7.12 -3.39
CA VAL A 57 -2.21 5.90 -3.27
C VAL A 57 -3.37 6.10 -2.29
N TYR A 58 -3.12 6.74 -1.15
CA TYR A 58 -4.17 7.12 -0.20
C TYR A 58 -5.28 7.95 -0.86
N LYS A 59 -4.94 8.94 -1.69
CA LYS A 59 -5.95 9.76 -2.39
C LYS A 59 -6.83 8.90 -3.29
N GLN A 60 -6.24 7.99 -4.06
CA GLN A 60 -7.00 7.09 -4.93
C GLN A 60 -7.87 6.13 -4.13
N LEU A 61 -7.31 5.56 -3.06
CA LEU A 61 -8.00 4.62 -2.20
C LEU A 61 -9.15 5.27 -1.43
N LYS A 62 -9.02 6.55 -1.06
CA LYS A 62 -10.05 7.30 -0.32
C LYS A 62 -11.38 7.37 -1.09
N ASP A 63 -11.33 7.49 -2.41
CA ASP A 63 -12.54 7.51 -3.26
C ASP A 63 -13.17 6.12 -3.45
N ILE A 64 -12.42 5.05 -3.22
CA ILE A 64 -12.86 3.66 -3.45
C ILE A 64 -13.28 3.00 -2.14
N ASP A 65 -12.41 3.03 -1.13
CA ASP A 65 -12.62 2.50 0.20
C ASP A 65 -12.01 3.46 1.24
N PRO A 66 -12.83 4.38 1.80
CA PRO A 66 -12.38 5.33 2.80
C PRO A 66 -11.85 4.70 4.09
N ASN A 67 -12.30 3.50 4.44
CA ASN A 67 -11.85 2.81 5.66
C ASN A 67 -10.42 2.31 5.49
N LEU A 68 -10.14 1.66 4.37
CA LEU A 68 -8.79 1.25 3.99
C LEU A 68 -7.87 2.46 3.81
N ALA A 69 -8.37 3.55 3.24
CA ALA A 69 -7.59 4.78 3.11
C ALA A 69 -7.21 5.35 4.48
N LYS A 70 -8.14 5.39 5.43
CA LYS A 70 -7.84 5.86 6.79
C LYS A 70 -6.75 5.03 7.46
N ASP A 71 -6.84 3.71 7.34
CA ASP A 71 -5.85 2.78 7.87
C ASP A 71 -4.47 2.98 7.20
N LEU A 72 -4.43 3.12 5.88
CA LEU A 72 -3.20 3.43 5.15
C LEU A 72 -2.60 4.78 5.59
N LEU A 73 -3.44 5.79 5.84
CA LEU A 73 -2.98 7.10 6.29
C LEU A 73 -2.31 7.02 7.66
N ASP A 74 -2.91 6.26 8.57
CA ASP A 74 -2.35 5.98 9.90
C ASP A 74 -0.96 5.36 9.76
N LEU A 75 -0.82 4.31 8.95
CA LEU A 75 0.46 3.68 8.63
C LEU A 75 1.50 4.63 8.03
N ILE A 76 1.10 5.62 7.23
CA ILE A 76 2.03 6.59 6.63
C ILE A 76 2.64 7.52 7.69
N TYR A 77 1.91 7.81 8.77
CA TYR A 77 2.35 8.71 9.84
C TYR A 77 2.84 7.99 11.10
N GLU A 78 2.65 6.66 11.19
CA GLU A 78 3.10 5.83 12.32
C GLU A 78 4.56 5.32 12.16
N VAL A 79 5.23 5.62 11.03
CA VAL A 79 6.61 5.16 10.72
C VAL A 79 7.69 6.09 11.26
#